data_AF-A0A1V6KBL9-F1
#
_entry.id   AF-A0A1V6KBL9-F1
#
_cell.length_a   1.000
_cell.length_b   1.000
_cell.length_c   1.000
_cell.angle_alpha   90.00
_cell.angle_beta   90.00
_cell.angle_gamma   90.00
#
_symmetry.space_group_name_H-M   'P 1'
#
loop_
_entity.id
_entity.type
_entity.pdbx_description
1 polymer ?
#
loop_
_entity_poly.entity_id
_entity_poly.type
_entity_poly.pdbx_seq_one_letter_code
_entity_poly.pdbx_strand_id
1 'polypeptide(L)'
;MSVEQEKEFVGSYISRSQKGQIVTVQEIQEDFEKAVGKKVNKTTIYRLLKRHGWRKVMPRSFHPKRDKEKQTAFKKTSRTK
;
A
#
# COMPACT_ATOMS: atom_id res chain seq x y z
N MET A 1 5.43 -6.73 -22.04
CA MET A 1 5.95 -7.33 -20.80
C MET A 1 5.25 -8.66 -20.58
N SER A 2 6.01 -9.73 -20.38
CA SER A 2 5.46 -11.02 -19.96
C SER A 2 5.09 -10.97 -18.46
N VAL A 3 4.33 -11.96 -17.99
CA VAL A 3 3.94 -12.06 -16.56
C VAL A 3 5.17 -12.18 -15.65
N GLU A 4 6.22 -12.87 -16.10
CA GLU A 4 7.49 -13.01 -15.38
C GLU A 4 8.21 -11.68 -15.24
N GLN A 5 8.32 -10.91 -16.34
CA GLN A 5 8.91 -9.57 -16.32
C GLN A 5 8.13 -8.61 -15.42
N GLU A 6 6.79 -8.68 -15.43
CA GLU A 6 5.98 -7.87 -14.51
C GLU A 6 6.26 -8.24 -13.04
N LYS A 7 6.45 -9.52 -12.73
CA LYS A 7 6.69 -10.00 -11.37
C LYS A 7 8.04 -9.51 -10.83
N GLU A 8 9.08 -9.56 -11.64
CA GLU A 8 10.40 -9.02 -11.29
C GLU A 8 10.35 -7.49 -11.11
N PHE A 9 9.71 -6.79 -12.05
CA PHE A 9 9.52 -5.35 -11.98
C PHE A 9 8.82 -4.94 -10.68
N VAL A 10 7.65 -5.53 -10.39
CA VAL A 10 6.89 -5.25 -9.17
C VAL A 10 7.66 -5.66 -7.90
N GLY A 11 8.38 -6.79 -7.93
CA GLY A 11 9.16 -7.31 -6.82
C GLY A 11 10.23 -6.32 -6.32
N SER A 12 10.87 -5.58 -7.24
CA SER A 12 11.87 -4.57 -6.90
C SER A 12 11.30 -3.47 -5.97
N TYR A 13 10.09 -3.01 -6.27
CA TYR A 13 9.41 -1.99 -5.48
C TYR A 13 8.85 -2.54 -4.16
N ILE A 14 8.39 -3.79 -4.13
CA ILE A 14 7.97 -4.45 -2.89
C ILE A 14 9.13 -4.51 -1.90
N SER A 15 10.33 -4.91 -2.35
CA SER A 15 11.54 -4.96 -1.51
C SER A 15 11.91 -3.59 -0.94
N ARG A 16 11.83 -2.52 -1.77
CA ARG A 16 12.02 -1.13 -1.33
C ARG A 16 10.98 -0.71 -0.29
N SER A 17 9.71 -1.03 -0.53
CA SER A 17 8.61 -0.71 0.39
C SER A 17 8.75 -1.42 1.74
N GLN A 18 9.21 -2.67 1.76
CA GLN A 18 9.48 -3.41 3.00
C GLN A 18 10.60 -2.77 3.85
N LYS A 19 11.55 -2.09 3.22
CA LYS A 19 12.60 -1.31 3.89
C LYS A 19 12.13 0.06 4.40
N GLY A 20 10.83 0.36 4.30
CA GLY A 20 10.25 1.63 4.72
C GLY A 20 10.40 2.77 3.70
N GLN A 21 10.84 2.47 2.48
CA GLN A 21 10.89 3.49 1.42
C GLN A 21 9.47 3.78 0.90
N ILE A 22 9.19 5.06 0.69
CA ILE A 22 7.94 5.51 0.07
C ILE A 22 8.08 5.34 -1.44
N VAL A 23 7.36 4.38 -2.00
CA VAL A 23 7.23 4.20 -3.45
C VAL A 23 5.90 4.78 -3.89
N THR A 24 5.91 5.64 -4.91
CA THR A 24 4.70 6.27 -5.43
C THR A 24 4.21 5.57 -6.71
N VAL A 25 2.90 5.63 -6.96
CA VAL A 25 2.31 5.08 -8.20
C VAL A 25 2.84 5.82 -9.44
N GLN A 26 3.20 7.10 -9.30
CA GLN A 26 3.73 7.89 -10.40
C GLN A 26 5.15 7.44 -10.80
N GLU A 27 6.02 7.19 -9.83
CA GLU A 27 7.36 6.60 -10.07
C GLU A 27 7.26 5.27 -10.82
N ILE A 28 6.39 4.37 -10.35
CA ILE A 28 6.15 3.07 -11.00
C ILE A 28 5.61 3.26 -12.42
N GLN A 29 4.73 4.25 -12.63
CA GLN A 29 4.19 4.55 -13.96
C GLN A 29 5.29 5.00 -14.92
N GLU A 30 6.14 5.95 -14.51
CA GLU A 30 7.23 6.47 -15.34
C GLU A 30 8.21 5.37 -15.75
N ASP A 31 8.59 4.50 -14.81
CA ASP A 31 9.50 3.38 -15.10
C ASP A 31 8.84 2.30 -15.96
N PHE A 32 7.54 2.05 -15.76
CA PHE A 32 6.78 1.14 -16.62
C PHE A 32 6.66 1.67 -18.06
N GLU A 33 6.41 2.98 -18.22
CA GLU A 33 6.35 3.63 -19.54
C GLU A 33 7.71 3.59 -20.25
N LYS A 34 8.83 3.75 -19.53
CA LYS A 34 10.18 3.57 -20.07
C LYS A 34 10.42 2.13 -20.54
N ALA A 35 9.98 1.13 -19.77
CA ALA A 35 10.17 -0.28 -20.11
C ALA A 35 9.33 -0.72 -21.32
N VAL A 36 8.12 -0.16 -21.49
CA VAL A 36 7.19 -0.51 -22.57
C VAL A 36 7.31 0.41 -23.79
N GLY A 37 7.92 1.59 -23.63
CA GLY A 37 8.08 2.60 -24.68
C GLY A 37 6.78 3.31 -25.05
N LYS A 38 5.75 3.24 -24.20
CA LYS A 38 4.42 3.83 -24.46
C LYS A 38 3.86 4.42 -23.18
N LYS A 39 3.15 5.55 -23.31
CA LYS A 39 2.38 6.13 -22.21
C LYS A 39 1.22 5.22 -21.82
N VAL A 40 0.97 5.09 -20.52
CA VAL A 40 -0.12 4.27 -19.99
C VAL A 40 -0.99 5.08 -19.05
N ASN A 41 -2.23 4.62 -18.87
CA ASN A 41 -3.12 5.21 -17.87
C ASN A 41 -2.73 4.71 -16.46
N LYS A 42 -2.91 5.55 -15.43
CA LYS A 42 -2.74 5.17 -14.01
C LYS A 42 -3.50 3.89 -13.63
N THR A 43 -4.68 3.67 -14.22
CA THR A 43 -5.48 2.45 -14.01
C THR A 43 -4.77 1.17 -14.43
N THR A 44 -3.90 1.22 -15.45
CA THR A 44 -3.08 0.08 -15.87
C THR A 44 -2.12 -0.33 -14.76
N ILE A 45 -1.46 0.64 -14.13
CA ILE A 45 -0.56 0.41 -13.00
C ILE A 45 -1.32 -0.17 -11.81
N TYR A 46 -2.48 0.38 -11.46
CA TYR A 46 -3.31 -0.18 -10.38
C TYR A 46 -3.74 -1.63 -10.64
N ARG A 47 -4.10 -1.98 -11.87
CA ARG A 47 -4.46 -3.36 -12.24
C ARG A 47 -3.26 -4.31 -12.17
N LEU A 48 -2.09 -3.85 -12.64
CA LEU A 48 -0.83 -4.58 -12.55
C LEU A 48 -0.47 -4.87 -11.09
N LEU A 49 -0.43 -3.84 -10.24
CA LEU A 49 -0.15 -3.97 -8.81
C LEU A 49 -1.14 -4.94 -8.12
N LYS A 50 -2.44 -4.82 -8.42
CA LYS A 50 -3.48 -5.70 -7.88
C LYS A 50 -3.26 -7.17 -8.28
N ARG A 51 -2.88 -7.44 -9.53
CA ARG A 51 -2.62 -8.80 -10.04
C ARG A 51 -1.46 -9.47 -9.30
N HIS A 52 -0.45 -8.69 -8.91
CA HIS A 52 0.73 -9.14 -8.16
C HIS A 52 0.54 -9.06 -6.63
N GLY A 53 -0.70 -8.91 -6.15
CA GLY A 53 -1.02 -8.93 -4.72
C GLY A 53 -0.59 -7.68 -3.95
N TRP A 54 -0.10 -6.64 -4.63
CA TRP A 54 0.32 -5.42 -3.97
C TRP A 54 -0.90 -4.52 -3.74
N ARG A 55 -1.30 -4.41 -2.47
CA ARG A 55 -2.42 -3.58 -2.01
C ARG A 55 -1.94 -2.49 -1.05
N LYS A 56 -2.62 -1.34 -1.09
CA LYS A 56 -2.52 -0.33 -0.03
C LYS A 56 -3.10 -0.93 1.26
N VAL A 57 -2.25 -1.25 2.23
CA VAL A 57 -2.71 -1.73 3.54
C VAL A 57 -3.14 -0.51 4.35
N MET A 58 -4.44 -0.35 4.56
CA MET A 58 -4.95 0.66 5.48
C MET A 58 -4.85 0.13 6.92
N PRO A 59 -4.39 0.95 7.87
CA PRO A 59 -4.41 0.56 9.27
C PRO A 59 -5.85 0.31 9.70
N ARG A 60 -6.04 -0.68 10.59
CA ARG A 60 -7.35 -0.93 11.18
C ARG A 60 -7.78 0.31 11.98
N SER A 61 -9.02 0.76 11.81
CA SER A 61 -9.57 1.92 12.51
C SER A 61 -9.66 1.72 14.03
N PHE A 62 -9.63 0.48 14.50
CA PHE A 62 -9.60 0.13 15.91
C PHE A 62 -8.73 -1.10 16.18
N HIS A 63 -8.25 -1.20 17.42
CA HIS A 63 -7.51 -2.37 17.88
C HIS A 63 -8.43 -3.61 17.93
N PRO A 64 -8.01 -4.80 17.46
CA PRO A 64 -8.83 -6.01 17.49
C PRO A 64 -9.31 -6.41 18.89
N LYS A 65 -8.55 -6.09 19.93
CA LYS A 65 -8.90 -6.37 21.33
C LYS A 65 -9.58 -5.17 22.02
N ARG A 66 -10.23 -4.30 21.25
CA ARG A 66 -10.92 -3.13 21.80
C ARG A 66 -12.11 -3.58 22.64
N ASP A 67 -12.12 -3.16 23.89
CA ASP A 67 -13.26 -3.25 24.80
C ASP A 67 -13.92 -1.87 24.93
N LYS A 68 -15.16 -1.75 24.42
CA LYS A 68 -15.89 -0.47 24.43
C LYS A 68 -16.24 -0.04 25.85
N GLU A 69 -16.58 -0.98 26.73
CA GLU A 69 -16.97 -0.68 28.10
C GLU A 69 -15.78 -0.14 28.88
N LYS A 70 -14.62 -0.80 28.80
CA LYS A 70 -13.37 -0.29 29.38
C LYS A 70 -12.98 1.09 28.83
N GLN A 71 -13.17 1.33 27.53
CA GLN A 71 -12.93 2.65 26.95
C GLN A 71 -13.85 3.72 27.52
N THR A 72 -15.14 3.42 27.68
CA THR A 72 -16.09 4.37 28.28
C THR A 72 -15.81 4.61 29.75
N ALA A 73 -15.45 3.57 30.51
CA ALA A 73 -15.07 3.68 31.91
C ALA A 73 -13.81 4.53 32.07
N PHE A 74 -12.76 4.27 31.27
CA PHE A 74 -11.53 5.06 31.27
C PHE A 74 -11.78 6.54 30.99
N LYS A 75 -12.59 6.84 29.97
CA LYS A 75 -12.99 8.23 29.64
C LYS A 75 -13.78 8.92 30.75
N LYS A 76 -14.56 8.17 31.55
CA LYS A 76 -15.29 8.71 32.71
C LYS A 76 -14.38 8.95 33.91
N THR A 77 -13.28 8.19 34.04
CA THR A 77 -12.29 8.32 35.13
C THR A 77 -11.14 9.29 34.82
N SER A 78 -10.98 9.76 33.58
CA SER A 78 -10.00 10.79 33.25
C SER A 78 -10.46 12.12 33.84
N ARG A 79 -10.12 12.37 35.11
CA ARG A 79 -10.17 13.69 35.72
C ARG A 79 -9.29 14.62 34.88
N THR A 80 -9.89 15.61 34.23
CA THR A 80 -9.18 16.77 33.70
C THR A 80 -8.47 17.42 34.88
N LYS A 81 -7.15 17.42 34.87
CA LYS A 81 -6.32 18.12 35.85
C LYS A 81 -5.87 19.45 35.23
#